data_AF-K6ECL1-F1
#
_entry.id   AF-K6ECL1-F1
#
_cell.length_a   1.000
_cell.length_b   1.000
_cell.length_c   1.000
_cell.angle_alpha   90.00
_cell.angle_beta   90.00
_cell.angle_gamma   90.00
#
_symmetry.space_group_name_H-M   'P 1'
#
loop_
_entity.id
_entity.type
_entity.pdbx_description
1 polymer ?
#
loop_
_entity_poly.entity_id
_entity_poly.type
_entity_poly.pdbx_seq_one_letter_code
_entity_poly.pdbx_strand_id
1 'polypeptide(L)'
;MNKVFRWILFLVVGIVVGFMVSLLFNNDKQVATTEPPPQTESTNSSEAADVTDKTAEQTTETAQPNLAEHTDNILVQKGCIACHAVSPIGAKGNGTAPDLAIAYGDVKNRFGKSLEEFLEEPEGTMSAVFGTTPLTDEEKEKVISIVKEYSEQ
;
A
#
# COMPACT_ATOMS: atom_id res chain seq x y z
N MET A 1 19.38 -8.52 42.09
CA MET A 1 19.05 -9.29 40.87
C MET A 1 17.60 -9.03 40.53
N ASN A 2 17.34 -8.60 39.31
CA ASN A 2 16.33 -7.56 39.09
C ASN A 2 15.00 -8.20 38.66
N LYS A 3 13.89 -7.86 39.35
CA LYS A 3 12.54 -8.38 39.02
C LYS A 3 12.19 -8.16 37.55
N VAL A 4 12.61 -7.03 36.98
CA VAL A 4 12.46 -6.66 35.57
C VAL A 4 13.22 -7.63 34.64
N PHE A 5 14.47 -7.97 34.96
CA PHE A 5 15.27 -8.93 34.18
C PHE A 5 14.63 -10.33 34.18
N ARG A 6 14.08 -10.75 35.34
CA ARG A 6 13.34 -12.02 35.42
C ARG A 6 12.05 -12.00 34.59
N TRP A 7 11.34 -10.87 34.55
CA TRP A 7 10.12 -10.72 33.75
C TRP A 7 10.40 -10.74 32.24
N ILE A 8 11.44 -10.02 31.79
CA ILE A 8 11.91 -10.03 30.39
C ILE A 8 12.32 -11.44 29.95
N LEU A 9 13.03 -12.18 30.81
CA LEU A 9 13.46 -13.55 30.50
C LEU A 9 12.27 -14.51 30.32
N PHE A 10 11.20 -14.37 31.11
CA PHE A 10 9.97 -15.14 30.87
C PHE A 10 9.26 -14.76 29.56
N LEU A 11 9.25 -13.46 29.20
CA LEU A 11 8.62 -12.98 27.97
C LEU A 11 9.31 -13.54 26.72
N VAL A 12 10.65 -13.49 26.69
CA VAL A 12 11.46 -14.01 25.57
C VAL A 12 11.33 -15.53 25.44
N VAL A 13 11.38 -16.27 26.55
CA VAL A 13 11.22 -17.74 26.52
C VAL A 13 9.82 -18.14 26.03
N GLY A 14 8.77 -17.43 26.44
CA GLY A 14 7.40 -17.68 25.98
C GLY A 14 7.24 -17.53 24.45
N ILE A 15 7.83 -16.49 23.87
CA ILE A 15 7.79 -16.24 22.42
C ILE A 15 8.53 -17.35 21.65
N VAL A 16 9.73 -17.74 22.09
CA VAL A 16 10.54 -18.78 21.43
C VAL A 16 9.86 -20.15 21.48
N VAL A 17 9.28 -20.53 22.62
CA VAL A 17 8.55 -21.81 22.76
C VAL A 17 7.27 -21.79 21.91
N GLY A 18 6.50 -20.69 21.92
CA GLY A 18 5.30 -20.56 21.10
C GLY A 18 5.58 -20.68 19.60
N PHE A 19 6.65 -20.03 19.11
CA PHE A 19 7.04 -20.09 17.71
C PHE A 19 7.47 -21.51 17.30
N MET A 20 8.24 -22.21 18.13
CA MET A 20 8.69 -23.57 17.83
C MET A 20 7.56 -24.61 17.84
N VAL A 21 6.56 -24.46 18.72
CA VAL A 21 5.34 -25.30 18.67
C VAL A 21 4.54 -25.03 17.39
N SER A 22 4.38 -23.76 17.01
CA SER A 22 3.62 -23.38 15.80
C SER A 22 4.22 -23.99 14.52
N LEU A 23 5.56 -24.04 14.40
CA LEU A 23 6.24 -24.67 13.27
C LEU A 23 6.03 -26.19 13.17
N LEU A 24 5.82 -26.90 14.28
CA LEU A 24 5.58 -28.35 14.27
C LEU A 24 4.13 -28.69 13.87
N PHE A 25 3.15 -27.86 14.21
CA PHE A 25 1.74 -28.11 13.88
C PHE A 25 1.33 -27.60 12.50
N ASN A 26 2.08 -26.67 11.88
CA ASN A 26 1.69 -26.06 10.60
C ASN A 26 2.14 -26.85 9.35
N ASN A 27 2.77 -28.02 9.52
CA ASN A 27 3.40 -28.77 8.44
C ASN A 27 2.70 -30.10 8.07
N ASP A 28 1.50 -30.35 8.62
CA ASP A 28 0.71 -31.56 8.36
C ASP A 28 -0.59 -31.20 7.59
N LYS A 29 -0.50 -31.18 6.26
CA LYS A 29 -1.66 -30.99 5.36
C LYS A 29 -1.79 -32.13 4.35
N GLN A 30 -2.60 -33.12 4.74
CA GLN A 30 -3.60 -33.83 3.92
C GLN A 30 -3.13 -34.45 2.58
N VAL A 31 -3.03 -35.78 2.53
CA VAL A 31 -2.86 -36.57 1.30
C VAL A 31 -4.21 -36.73 0.56
N ALA A 32 -4.20 -36.66 -0.77
CA ALA A 32 -5.38 -36.59 -1.66
C ALA A 32 -5.95 -37.96 -2.10
N THR A 33 -7.19 -37.97 -2.66
CA THR A 33 -7.73 -38.95 -3.66
C THR A 33 -9.05 -38.43 -4.31
N THR A 34 -9.35 -38.79 -5.56
CA THR A 34 -10.51 -38.41 -6.42
C THR A 34 -11.82 -39.20 -6.10
N GLU A 35 -12.99 -39.08 -6.76
CA GLU A 35 -13.41 -38.64 -8.13
C GLU A 35 -14.90 -38.10 -8.11
N PRO A 36 -15.45 -37.50 -9.18
CA PRO A 36 -16.82 -36.91 -9.20
C PRO A 36 -17.90 -37.94 -9.65
N PRO A 37 -19.23 -37.65 -9.79
CA PRO A 37 -19.97 -36.36 -9.84
C PRO A 37 -21.29 -36.36 -8.99
N PRO A 38 -22.39 -35.68 -9.39
CA PRO A 38 -22.75 -34.27 -9.17
C PRO A 38 -23.99 -34.09 -8.25
N GLN A 39 -24.46 -32.84 -8.00
CA GLN A 39 -25.85 -32.35 -7.74
C GLN A 39 -25.78 -31.00 -6.98
N THR A 40 -26.01 -29.85 -7.63
CA THR A 40 -27.24 -29.01 -7.63
C THR A 40 -27.57 -28.20 -6.35
N GLU A 41 -27.57 -26.87 -6.53
CA GLU A 41 -28.30 -25.78 -5.84
C GLU A 41 -28.07 -25.44 -4.35
N SER A 42 -27.59 -24.18 -4.18
CA SER A 42 -28.09 -23.14 -3.27
C SER A 42 -27.66 -23.07 -1.79
N THR A 43 -27.15 -21.87 -1.43
CA THR A 43 -27.25 -21.19 -0.11
C THR A 43 -26.44 -21.84 1.04
N ASN A 44 -25.36 -21.25 1.58
CA ASN A 44 -25.30 -19.94 2.25
C ASN A 44 -23.86 -19.59 2.75
N SER A 45 -23.65 -18.33 3.14
CA SER A 45 -22.74 -17.85 4.21
C SER A 45 -21.20 -17.81 4.05
N SER A 46 -20.65 -16.70 4.58
CA SER A 46 -19.35 -16.50 5.24
C SER A 46 -18.00 -16.70 4.51
N GLU A 47 -17.33 -15.55 4.39
CA GLU A 47 -16.04 -15.23 5.03
C GLU A 47 -14.70 -15.54 4.32
N ALA A 48 -13.78 -14.63 4.59
CA ALA A 48 -12.50 -14.37 3.96
C ALA A 48 -11.40 -15.40 4.24
N ALA A 49 -10.41 -15.44 3.33
CA ALA A 49 -8.95 -15.44 3.55
C ALA A 49 -8.29 -15.61 2.15
N ASP A 50 -7.24 -14.90 1.73
CA ASP A 50 -5.89 -14.84 2.34
C ASP A 50 -5.26 -16.26 2.38
N VAL A 51 -4.02 -16.54 1.94
CA VAL A 51 -2.80 -15.74 2.02
C VAL A 51 -1.84 -16.05 0.86
N THR A 52 -1.07 -15.04 0.47
CA THR A 52 0.33 -15.07 -0.02
C THR A 52 1.19 -16.28 0.42
N ASP A 53 2.17 -16.69 -0.39
CA ASP A 53 3.41 -17.32 0.14
C ASP A 53 4.68 -16.60 -0.38
N LYS A 54 5.43 -16.07 0.60
CA LYS A 54 6.89 -15.83 0.73
C LYS A 54 7.72 -15.31 -0.47
N THR A 55 8.45 -14.20 -0.32
CA THR A 55 9.60 -13.93 0.59
C THR A 55 10.93 -14.56 0.15
N ALA A 56 11.80 -13.71 -0.40
CA ALA A 56 13.20 -13.49 -0.01
C ALA A 56 13.69 -12.28 -0.83
N GLU A 57 13.75 -11.07 -0.27
CA GLU A 57 14.88 -10.50 0.50
C GLU A 57 15.86 -9.73 -0.40
N GLN A 58 16.44 -8.65 0.15
CA GLN A 58 17.49 -7.81 -0.43
C GLN A 58 17.13 -6.90 -1.63
N THR A 59 16.62 -5.72 -1.33
CA THR A 59 17.21 -4.45 -1.81
C THR A 59 16.97 -3.43 -0.70
N THR A 60 17.98 -3.11 0.11
CA THR A 60 18.82 -1.91 -0.04
C THR A 60 17.99 -0.62 -0.16
N GLU A 61 18.35 0.35 0.65
CA GLU A 61 18.07 1.77 0.47
C GLU A 61 18.34 2.19 -0.99
N THR A 62 17.31 2.08 -1.84
CA THR A 62 17.38 2.55 -3.22
C THR A 62 17.05 4.01 -3.17
N ALA A 63 18.05 4.82 -2.84
CA ALA A 63 18.01 6.25 -3.06
C ALA A 63 17.62 6.45 -4.53
N GLN A 64 16.36 6.84 -4.75
CA GLN A 64 15.84 7.07 -6.10
C GLN A 64 16.72 8.17 -6.71
N PRO A 65 17.48 7.90 -7.79
CA PRO A 65 18.68 8.67 -8.09
C PRO A 65 18.41 10.15 -8.40
N ASN A 66 17.19 10.51 -8.79
CA ASN A 66 16.75 11.90 -9.03
C ASN A 66 15.83 12.45 -7.92
N LEU A 67 15.37 11.65 -6.95
CA LEU A 67 14.41 12.12 -5.94
C LEU A 67 15.06 13.14 -4.97
N ALA A 68 16.35 12.99 -4.70
CA ALA A 68 17.11 13.95 -3.89
C ALA A 68 17.11 15.36 -4.51
N GLU A 69 17.05 15.45 -5.84
CA GLU A 69 17.00 16.70 -6.61
C GLU A 69 15.60 17.34 -6.60
N HIS A 70 14.56 16.60 -6.18
CA HIS A 70 13.16 17.02 -6.12
C HIS A 70 12.61 17.08 -4.68
N THR A 71 13.46 17.33 -3.69
CA THR A 71 13.04 17.46 -2.28
C THR A 71 12.20 18.70 -1.99
N ASP A 72 12.26 19.70 -2.88
CA ASP A 72 11.40 20.88 -2.91
C ASP A 72 10.00 20.62 -3.50
N ASN A 73 9.79 19.48 -4.15
CA ASN A 73 8.52 19.14 -4.79
C ASN A 73 7.42 18.76 -3.78
N ILE A 74 6.23 19.33 -3.96
CA ILE A 74 5.09 19.11 -3.05
C ILE A 74 4.63 17.64 -2.98
N LEU A 75 4.72 16.88 -4.07
CA LEU A 75 4.33 15.47 -4.13
C LEU A 75 5.29 14.58 -3.32
N VAL A 76 6.52 15.04 -3.15
CA VAL A 76 7.55 14.41 -2.32
C VAL A 76 7.33 14.77 -0.86
N GLN A 77 7.17 16.06 -0.56
CA GLN A 77 6.97 16.58 0.80
C GLN A 77 5.68 16.06 1.46
N LYS A 78 4.59 15.93 0.70
CA LYS A 78 3.30 15.42 1.17
C LYS A 78 3.20 13.88 1.07
N GLY A 79 4.27 13.20 0.65
CA GLY A 79 4.37 11.74 0.63
C GLY A 79 3.55 11.02 -0.44
N CYS A 80 3.01 11.73 -1.45
CA CYS A 80 2.21 11.17 -2.53
C CYS A 80 2.96 10.04 -3.27
N ILE A 81 4.27 10.23 -3.44
CA ILE A 81 5.19 9.26 -4.07
C ILE A 81 5.39 7.96 -3.28
N ALA A 82 4.85 7.83 -2.06
CA ALA A 82 4.88 6.56 -1.33
C ALA A 82 4.01 5.50 -2.02
N CYS A 83 2.90 5.93 -2.63
CA CYS A 83 1.95 5.05 -3.33
C CYS A 83 1.96 5.25 -4.85
N HIS A 84 2.14 6.50 -5.31
CA HIS A 84 2.08 6.86 -6.73
C HIS A 84 3.45 6.87 -7.41
N ALA A 85 3.47 6.46 -8.67
CA ALA A 85 4.56 6.81 -9.59
C ALA A 85 4.45 8.27 -10.05
N VAL A 86 5.56 8.84 -10.50
CA VAL A 86 5.63 10.12 -11.22
C VAL A 86 6.70 9.99 -12.31
N SER A 87 6.31 9.49 -13.49
CA SER A 87 7.24 9.09 -14.54
C SER A 87 8.22 10.19 -14.99
N PRO A 88 7.82 11.48 -15.19
CA PRO A 88 8.74 12.53 -15.66
C PRO A 88 9.95 12.76 -14.75
N ILE A 89 9.78 12.66 -13.42
CA ILE A 89 10.89 12.77 -12.44
C ILE A 89 11.48 11.41 -12.04
N GLY A 90 11.08 10.33 -12.73
CA GLY A 90 11.53 8.97 -12.45
C GLY A 90 11.04 8.41 -11.09
N ALA A 91 10.05 9.01 -10.45
CA ALA A 91 9.53 8.50 -9.19
C ALA A 91 8.72 7.21 -9.42
N LYS A 92 9.00 6.15 -8.66
CA LYS A 92 8.43 4.82 -8.94
C LYS A 92 7.18 4.47 -8.14
N GLY A 93 6.97 5.05 -6.96
CA GLY A 93 5.92 4.61 -6.05
C GLY A 93 6.10 3.16 -5.61
N ASN A 94 5.07 2.63 -4.95
CA ASN A 94 4.98 1.21 -4.60
C ASN A 94 4.03 0.41 -5.52
N GLY A 95 3.44 1.05 -6.54
CA GLY A 95 2.51 0.44 -7.49
C GLY A 95 1.05 0.31 -7.02
N THR A 96 0.71 0.78 -5.81
CA THR A 96 -0.66 0.75 -5.29
C THR A 96 -1.59 1.74 -6.00
N ALA A 97 -1.04 2.82 -6.57
CA ALA A 97 -1.79 3.90 -7.18
C ALA A 97 -1.22 4.29 -8.56
N PRO A 98 -2.05 4.81 -9.48
CA PRO A 98 -1.62 5.17 -10.84
C PRO A 98 -0.59 6.30 -10.86
N ASP A 99 0.11 6.47 -11.98
CA ASP A 99 1.07 7.56 -12.15
C ASP A 99 0.37 8.93 -12.07
N LEU A 100 0.94 9.89 -11.33
CA LEU A 100 0.36 11.23 -11.21
C LEU A 100 0.44 12.01 -12.54
N ALA A 101 1.38 11.69 -13.42
CA ALA A 101 1.46 12.31 -14.76
C ALA A 101 0.18 12.05 -15.60
N ILE A 102 -0.59 10.99 -15.33
CA ILE A 102 -1.85 10.72 -16.04
C ILE A 102 -3.10 11.18 -15.28
N ALA A 103 -2.96 11.84 -14.12
CA ALA A 103 -4.07 12.10 -13.20
C ALA A 103 -5.24 12.89 -13.82
N TYR A 104 -4.97 13.86 -14.70
CA TYR A 104 -6.03 14.60 -15.44
C TYR A 104 -6.94 13.69 -16.27
N GLY A 105 -6.37 12.64 -16.89
CA GLY A 105 -7.13 11.64 -17.62
C GLY A 105 -7.78 10.63 -16.68
N ASP A 106 -7.02 10.10 -15.72
CA ASP A 106 -7.47 9.06 -14.79
C ASP A 106 -8.67 9.51 -13.94
N VAL A 107 -8.58 10.69 -13.32
CA VAL A 107 -9.65 11.25 -12.48
C VAL A 107 -10.93 11.46 -13.28
N LYS A 108 -10.82 12.06 -14.47
CA LYS A 108 -11.96 12.29 -15.36
C LYS A 108 -12.60 10.99 -15.83
N ASN A 109 -11.79 9.99 -16.18
CA ASN A 109 -12.30 8.71 -16.67
C ASN A 109 -12.93 7.84 -15.56
N ARG A 110 -12.47 7.98 -14.31
CA ARG A 110 -12.92 7.14 -13.18
C ARG A 110 -14.02 7.76 -12.32
N PHE A 111 -13.95 9.08 -12.10
CA PHE A 111 -14.87 9.81 -11.21
C PHE A 111 -15.75 10.82 -11.95
N GLY A 112 -15.51 11.08 -13.25
CA GLY A 112 -16.30 12.03 -14.04
C GLY A 112 -16.07 13.51 -13.73
N LYS A 113 -15.13 13.80 -12.83
CA LYS A 113 -14.76 15.13 -12.31
C LYS A 113 -13.45 15.65 -12.93
N SER A 114 -13.17 16.94 -12.80
CA SER A 114 -11.84 17.50 -13.04
C SER A 114 -10.86 17.13 -11.92
N LEU A 115 -9.55 17.36 -12.12
CA LEU A 115 -8.55 17.13 -11.06
C LEU A 115 -8.77 18.09 -9.88
N GLU A 116 -9.14 19.34 -10.18
CA GLU A 116 -9.46 20.38 -9.22
C GLU A 116 -10.68 20.00 -8.37
N GLU A 117 -11.78 19.58 -9.01
CA GLU A 117 -12.99 19.10 -8.33
C GLU A 117 -12.71 17.88 -7.44
N PHE A 118 -11.80 16.99 -7.85
CA PHE A 118 -11.39 15.83 -7.06
C PHE A 118 -10.46 16.18 -5.89
N LEU A 119 -9.72 17.28 -5.94
CA LEU A 119 -8.92 17.74 -4.79
C LEU A 119 -9.76 18.52 -3.77
N GLU A 120 -10.91 19.07 -4.18
CA GLU A 120 -11.93 19.61 -3.27
C GLU A 120 -12.81 18.51 -2.65
N GLU A 121 -13.33 17.60 -3.47
CA GLU A 121 -14.18 16.48 -3.04
C GLU A 121 -13.59 15.14 -3.51
N PRO A 122 -12.57 14.62 -2.80
CA PRO A 122 -11.86 13.40 -3.18
C PRO A 122 -12.69 12.15 -2.97
N GLU A 123 -12.53 11.18 -3.86
CA GLU A 123 -13.26 9.91 -3.87
C GLU A 123 -12.35 8.67 -3.76
N GLY A 124 -12.96 7.56 -3.34
CA GLY A 124 -12.30 6.27 -3.21
C GLY A 124 -11.22 6.24 -2.12
N THR A 125 -10.06 5.65 -2.43
CA THR A 125 -8.93 5.58 -1.49
C THR A 125 -8.37 6.95 -1.13
N MET A 126 -8.47 7.94 -2.03
CA MET A 126 -7.85 9.24 -1.82
C MET A 126 -8.63 10.11 -0.81
N SER A 127 -9.93 9.87 -0.62
CA SER A 127 -10.71 10.46 0.48
C SER A 127 -10.10 10.13 1.85
N ALA A 128 -9.67 8.88 2.03
CA ALA A 128 -9.04 8.43 3.27
C ALA A 128 -7.62 9.03 3.43
N VAL A 129 -6.86 9.12 2.34
CA VAL A 129 -5.52 9.74 2.34
C VAL A 129 -5.61 11.20 2.75
N PHE A 130 -6.43 12.02 2.10
CA PHE A 130 -6.60 13.44 2.44
C PHE A 130 -7.26 13.65 3.82
N GLY A 131 -8.03 12.69 4.33
CA GLY A 131 -8.49 12.69 5.72
C GLY A 131 -7.38 12.56 6.76
N THR A 132 -6.22 11.98 6.39
CA THR A 132 -5.03 11.89 7.26
C THR A 132 -3.99 12.97 6.98
N THR A 133 -3.85 13.35 5.72
CA THR A 133 -2.87 14.32 5.22
C THR A 133 -3.60 15.36 4.37
N PRO A 134 -4.33 16.31 5.00
CA PRO A 134 -5.06 17.33 4.27
C PRO A 134 -4.11 18.27 3.50
N LEU A 135 -4.61 18.79 2.39
CA LEU A 135 -4.00 19.87 1.63
C LEU A 135 -4.69 21.19 1.98
N THR A 136 -3.91 22.26 2.19
CA THR A 136 -4.46 23.63 2.12
C THR A 136 -4.75 24.01 0.67
N ASP A 137 -5.54 25.06 0.44
CA ASP A 137 -5.89 25.48 -0.91
C ASP A 137 -4.64 25.87 -1.74
N GLU A 138 -3.66 26.55 -1.11
CA GLU A 138 -2.35 26.81 -1.73
C GLU A 138 -1.56 25.53 -2.08
N GLU A 139 -1.70 24.46 -1.28
CA GLU A 139 -1.06 23.17 -1.57
C GLU A 139 -1.77 22.45 -2.71
N LYS A 140 -3.11 22.50 -2.77
CA LYS A 140 -3.88 21.97 -3.91
C LYS A 140 -3.47 22.67 -5.20
N GLU A 141 -3.39 24.01 -5.22
CA GLU A 141 -2.93 24.77 -6.40
C GLU A 141 -1.52 24.35 -6.86
N LYS A 142 -0.58 24.16 -5.92
CA LYS A 142 0.78 23.67 -6.23
C LYS A 142 0.76 22.24 -6.79
N VAL A 143 -0.06 21.36 -6.22
CA VAL A 143 -0.26 19.98 -6.72
C VAL A 143 -0.83 20.01 -8.13
N ILE A 144 -1.90 20.78 -8.39
CA ILE A 144 -2.53 20.95 -9.71
C ILE A 144 -1.49 21.44 -10.73
N SER A 145 -0.72 22.48 -10.40
CA SER A 145 0.30 23.03 -11.29
C SER A 145 1.39 22.02 -11.65
N ILE A 146 1.95 21.32 -10.67
CA ILE A 146 3.03 20.34 -10.86
C ILE A 146 2.52 19.10 -11.61
N VAL A 147 1.34 18.60 -11.26
CA VAL A 147 0.71 17.47 -11.96
C VAL A 147 0.40 17.83 -13.41
N LYS A 148 0.03 19.09 -13.69
CA LYS A 148 -0.18 19.57 -15.05
C LYS A 148 1.11 19.57 -15.87
N GLU A 149 2.17 20.16 -15.33
CA GLU A 149 3.51 20.16 -15.94
C GLU A 149 4.01 18.74 -16.24
N TYR A 150 3.68 17.78 -15.38
CA TYR A 150 4.01 16.36 -15.57
C TYR A 150 3.11 15.63 -16.58
N SER A 151 1.89 16.12 -16.82
CA SER A 151 0.97 15.57 -17.83
C SER A 151 1.22 16.07 -19.26
N GLU A 152 2.02 17.13 -19.41
CA GLU A 152 2.35 17.77 -20.69
C GLU A 152 3.71 17.33 -21.27
N GLN A 153 4.37 16.34 -20.64
CA GLN A 153 5.69 15.77 -21.02
C GLN A 153 5.57 14.39 -21.69
#